data_AF-A0A6B3VZ65-F1
#
_entry.id   AF-A0A6B3VZ65-F1
#
_cell.length_a   1.000
_cell.length_b   1.000
_cell.length_c   1.000
_cell.angle_alpha   90.00
_cell.angle_beta   90.00
_cell.angle_gamma   90.00
#
_symmetry.space_group_name_H-M   'P 1'
#
loop_
_entity.id
_entity.type
_entity.pdbx_description
1 polymer ?
#
loop_
_entity_poly.entity_id
_entity_poly.type
_entity_poly.pdbx_seq_one_letter_code
_entity_poly.pdbx_strand_id
1 'polypeptide(L)'
;QKELERIRQFIDTYSPFIGNRLMPAYATGVVGTRGVRLAEEQIYRISGGKVSVGVGGTGKKASGAGNPIPHIGVVQSRINLAEGPTRFSPSKNAGMEHIRNRHFNPKKNAGFFTISENELKKILQLKSTINSSVKKLESGAYERTIDAGKIVGNIKGSIPKVGGQPTQWINIITDKGGNIVTAYPVPKP
;
A
#
# COMPACT_ATOMS: atom_id res chain seq x y z
N GLN A 1 -22.40 -6.93 15.67
CA GLN A 1 -21.13 -6.77 16.41
C GLN A 1 -19.94 -7.40 15.67
N LYS A 2 -19.99 -8.67 15.23
CA LYS A 2 -18.90 -9.34 14.47
C LYS A 2 -18.49 -8.67 13.14
N GLU A 3 -19.41 -8.02 12.45
CA GLU A 3 -19.15 -7.38 11.15
C GLU A 3 -18.36 -6.07 11.28
N LEU A 4 -18.62 -5.30 12.34
CA LEU A 4 -17.89 -4.08 12.68
C LEU A 4 -16.45 -4.38 13.12
N GLU A 5 -16.21 -5.51 13.79
CA GLU A 5 -14.85 -5.98 14.08
C GLU A 5 -14.10 -6.37 12.81
N ARG A 6 -14.77 -7.01 11.84
CA ARG A 6 -14.17 -7.40 10.57
C ARG A 6 -13.75 -6.19 9.72
N ILE A 7 -14.57 -5.13 9.72
CA ILE A 7 -14.29 -3.87 9.03
C ILE A 7 -13.15 -3.12 9.73
N ARG A 8 -13.13 -3.06 11.07
CA ARG A 8 -12.01 -2.48 11.84
C ARG A 8 -10.70 -3.23 11.58
N GLN A 9 -10.76 -4.56 11.58
CA GLN A 9 -9.61 -5.41 11.30
C GLN A 9 -9.10 -5.23 9.86
N PHE A 10 -9.99 -4.97 8.89
CA PHE A 10 -9.61 -4.64 7.52
C PHE A 10 -8.94 -3.25 7.42
N ILE A 11 -9.52 -2.22 8.05
CA ILE A 11 -8.95 -0.86 8.07
C ILE A 11 -7.56 -0.84 8.74
N ASP A 12 -7.39 -1.54 9.86
CA ASP A 12 -6.10 -1.71 10.55
C ASP A 12 -5.10 -2.59 9.80
N THR A 13 -5.57 -3.42 8.86
CA THR A 13 -4.74 -4.32 8.04
C THR A 13 -4.27 -3.63 6.75
N TYR A 14 -5.03 -2.67 6.22
CA TYR A 14 -4.76 -2.07 4.90
C TYR A 14 -4.50 -0.55 4.92
N SER A 15 -4.69 0.15 6.04
CA SER A 15 -4.45 1.60 6.12
C SER A 15 -3.63 1.99 7.35
N PRO A 16 -2.28 1.93 7.30
CA PRO A 16 -1.44 2.38 8.41
C PRO A 16 -1.45 3.91 8.60
N PHE A 17 -2.23 4.68 7.81
CA PHE A 17 -2.24 6.15 7.79
C PHE A 17 -3.53 6.82 8.28
N ILE A 18 -4.45 6.11 8.95
CA ILE A 18 -5.55 6.78 9.66
C ILE A 18 -5.16 6.94 11.13
N GLY A 19 -4.37 7.98 11.41
CA GLY A 19 -4.26 8.50 12.77
C GLY A 19 -5.61 9.08 13.19
N ASN A 20 -6.18 8.50 14.25
CA ASN A 20 -7.28 8.98 15.10
C ASN A 20 -8.18 10.10 14.54
N ARG A 21 -9.37 9.71 14.04
CA ARG A 21 -10.57 10.56 14.14
C ARG A 21 -11.84 9.72 14.37
N LEU A 22 -11.89 9.03 15.51
CA LEU A 22 -13.14 8.54 16.09
C LEU A 22 -13.46 9.43 17.30
N MET A 23 -14.28 10.45 17.08
CA MET A 23 -15.03 11.09 18.16
C MET A 23 -16.30 10.27 18.39
N PRO A 24 -16.68 9.91 19.63
CA PRO A 24 -17.96 9.29 19.90
C PRO A 24 -19.04 10.37 19.88
N ALA A 25 -19.86 10.41 18.82
CA ALA A 25 -21.10 11.18 18.83
C ALA A 25 -22.13 10.40 19.66
N TYR A 26 -22.30 10.76 20.93
CA TYR A 26 -23.55 10.49 21.64
C TYR A 26 -24.55 11.55 21.18
N ALA A 27 -25.72 11.08 20.76
CA ALA A 27 -26.82 11.89 20.28
C ALA A 27 -27.51 12.60 21.45
N THR A 28 -27.66 13.93 21.34
CA THR A 28 -28.77 14.69 21.93
C THR A 28 -29.31 15.56 20.80
N GLY A 29 -30.57 15.32 20.41
CA GLY A 29 -31.21 15.94 19.26
C GLY A 29 -31.66 17.38 19.51
N VAL A 30 -31.94 18.10 18.41
CA VAL A 30 -33.20 18.80 18.10
C VAL A 30 -33.09 19.40 16.68
N VAL A 31 -34.04 19.00 15.81
CA VAL A 31 -34.65 19.66 14.64
C VAL A 31 -33.83 20.67 13.80
N GLY A 32 -33.72 20.40 12.48
CA GLY A 32 -33.52 21.46 11.48
C GLY A 32 -32.78 21.04 10.20
N THR A 33 -33.53 20.50 9.23
CA THR A 33 -33.27 20.47 7.78
C THR A 33 -31.81 20.58 7.27
N ARG A 34 -31.27 19.49 6.74
CA ARG A 34 -30.74 19.34 5.36
C ARG A 34 -29.88 18.09 5.24
N GLY A 35 -30.10 17.35 4.16
CA GLY A 35 -29.01 16.62 3.51
C GLY A 35 -28.94 15.12 3.73
N VAL A 36 -29.45 14.42 2.71
CA VAL A 36 -29.00 13.13 2.17
C VAL A 36 -29.35 11.88 2.98
N ARG A 37 -30.43 11.26 2.49
CA ARG A 37 -30.87 9.90 2.72
C ARG A 37 -29.96 8.93 1.95
N LEU A 38 -29.45 7.92 2.66
CA LEU A 38 -29.18 6.52 2.29
C LEU A 38 -28.97 6.19 0.80
N ALA A 39 -27.85 5.54 0.50
CA ALA A 39 -27.85 4.21 -0.12
C ALA A 39 -26.42 3.63 -0.11
N GLU A 40 -26.26 2.53 0.63
CA GLU A 40 -25.28 1.50 0.32
C GLU A 40 -25.73 0.74 -0.95
N GLU A 41 -24.80 -0.01 -1.53
CA GLU A 41 -24.83 -0.76 -2.80
C GLU A 41 -24.51 0.08 -4.04
N GLN A 42 -23.44 -0.29 -4.76
CA GLN A 42 -23.52 -0.81 -6.14
C GLN A 42 -22.14 -1.33 -6.59
N ILE A 43 -22.07 -2.66 -6.66
CA ILE A 43 -21.06 -3.47 -7.33
C ILE A 43 -21.30 -3.41 -8.85
N TYR A 44 -20.22 -3.34 -9.63
CA TYR A 44 -20.08 -3.56 -11.08
C TYR A 44 -21.00 -2.79 -12.04
N ARG A 45 -20.41 -1.85 -12.81
CA ARG A 45 -20.77 -1.57 -14.22
C ARG A 45 -19.68 -0.70 -14.87
N ILE A 46 -18.79 -1.33 -15.65
CA ILE A 46 -18.05 -0.64 -16.70
C ILE A 46 -18.77 -0.98 -18.01
N SER A 47 -19.54 -0.04 -18.54
CA SER A 47 -20.02 -0.12 -19.93
C SER A 47 -19.90 1.24 -20.61
N GLY A 48 -18.96 1.31 -21.56
CA GLY A 48 -19.03 2.11 -22.78
C GLY A 48 -19.23 3.61 -22.65
N GLY A 49 -18.15 4.37 -22.78
CA GLY A 49 -18.21 5.81 -23.04
C GLY A 49 -16.94 6.30 -23.74
N LYS A 50 -17.04 6.49 -25.06
CA LYS A 50 -15.98 7.01 -25.95
C LYS A 50 -15.71 8.49 -25.67
N VAL A 51 -14.44 8.91 -25.63
CA VAL A 51 -14.04 10.30 -25.97
C VAL A 51 -12.79 10.26 -26.84
N SER A 52 -12.87 11.00 -27.95
CA SER A 52 -12.03 10.95 -29.13
C SER A 52 -10.98 12.07 -29.22
N VAL A 53 -9.75 11.64 -29.56
CA VAL A 53 -8.86 12.13 -30.63
C VAL A 53 -8.14 13.50 -30.51
N GLY A 54 -6.81 13.44 -30.73
CA GLY A 54 -5.94 14.55 -31.15
C GLY A 54 -4.47 14.13 -31.38
N VAL A 55 -4.17 13.56 -32.58
CA VAL A 55 -2.97 13.67 -33.47
C VAL A 55 -1.60 14.04 -32.86
N GLY A 56 -0.44 13.44 -33.16
CA GLY A 56 0.03 12.45 -34.14
C GLY A 56 1.59 12.38 -34.08
N GLY A 57 2.20 11.27 -34.52
CA GLY A 57 3.68 11.15 -34.59
C GLY A 57 4.24 9.71 -34.61
N THR A 58 4.31 9.15 -35.82
CA THR A 58 5.02 7.96 -36.34
C THR A 58 6.08 7.21 -35.48
N GLY A 59 5.75 5.97 -35.08
CA GLY A 59 6.42 4.73 -35.52
C GLY A 59 7.81 4.31 -35.01
N LYS A 60 7.86 3.41 -34.00
CA LYS A 60 8.73 2.20 -34.00
C LYS A 60 8.02 1.05 -33.25
N LYS A 61 7.90 -0.11 -33.90
CA LYS A 61 7.36 -1.35 -33.32
C LYS A 61 8.39 -1.98 -32.38
N ALA A 62 7.99 -2.26 -31.14
CA ALA A 62 8.60 -3.27 -30.29
C ALA A 62 7.50 -4.06 -29.58
N SER A 63 7.63 -5.37 -29.66
CA SER A 63 6.76 -6.43 -29.20
C SER A 63 6.68 -6.53 -27.67
N GLY A 64 5.48 -6.82 -27.15
CA GLY A 64 5.23 -7.21 -25.76
C GLY A 64 4.25 -6.28 -25.04
N ALA A 65 2.95 -6.53 -25.19
CA ALA A 65 1.89 -5.77 -24.52
C ALA A 65 1.87 -6.08 -23.01
N GLY A 66 2.76 -5.44 -22.25
CA GLY A 66 2.49 -5.13 -20.85
C GLY A 66 1.56 -3.92 -20.81
N ASN A 67 0.53 -3.97 -19.96
CA ASN A 67 -0.31 -2.79 -19.71
C ASN A 67 0.58 -1.56 -19.47
N PRO A 68 0.32 -0.41 -20.12
CA PRO A 68 1.12 0.78 -19.91
C PRO A 68 1.14 1.09 -18.42
N ILE A 69 2.34 1.04 -17.83
CA ILE A 69 2.55 1.45 -16.45
C ILE A 69 2.09 2.90 -16.40
N PRO A 70 1.02 3.24 -15.65
CA PRO A 70 0.60 4.62 -15.55
C PRO A 70 1.82 5.42 -15.06
N HIS A 71 2.18 6.45 -15.82
CA HIS A 71 3.33 7.30 -15.52
C HIS A 71 3.02 8.12 -14.26
N ILE A 72 3.15 7.47 -13.11
CA ILE A 72 2.87 7.98 -11.76
C ILE A 72 4.01 8.95 -11.30
N GLY A 73 4.91 9.31 -12.22
CA GLY A 73 6.03 10.21 -11.97
C GLY A 73 7.18 9.52 -11.26
N VAL A 74 7.88 10.27 -10.40
CA VAL A 74 9.13 9.88 -9.74
C VAL A 74 9.06 8.54 -9.01
N VAL A 75 7.88 8.15 -8.53
CA VAL A 75 7.67 6.89 -7.80
C VAL A 75 7.91 5.66 -8.68
N GLN A 76 7.70 5.75 -10.00
CA GLN A 76 7.94 4.64 -10.92
C GLN A 76 9.43 4.36 -11.18
N SER A 77 10.31 5.30 -10.82
CA SER A 77 11.72 5.23 -11.20
C SER A 77 12.66 5.11 -10.01
N ARG A 78 12.17 5.13 -8.77
CA ARG A 78 13.02 4.99 -7.58
C ARG A 78 12.28 4.55 -6.31
N ILE A 79 13.06 4.00 -5.39
CA ILE A 79 12.72 3.84 -3.98
C ILE A 79 13.87 4.45 -3.18
N ASN A 80 13.66 5.61 -2.58
CA ASN A 80 14.65 6.24 -1.70
C ASN A 80 14.52 5.67 -0.28
N LEU A 81 15.61 5.11 0.24
CA LEU A 81 15.64 4.47 1.56
C LEU A 81 15.83 5.52 2.67
N ALA A 82 14.86 6.41 2.81
CA ALA A 82 14.84 7.38 3.90
C ALA A 82 14.86 6.66 5.26
N GLU A 83 15.78 7.05 6.15
CA GLU A 83 15.88 6.42 7.48
C GLU A 83 14.68 6.78 8.36
N GLY A 84 14.15 7.99 8.27
CA GLY A 84 13.03 8.45 9.09
C GLY A 84 12.02 9.31 8.33
N PRO A 85 11.27 10.18 9.05
CA PRO A 85 10.26 11.04 8.46
C PRO A 85 10.80 11.94 7.36
N THR A 86 9.99 12.21 6.34
CA THR A 86 10.31 13.11 5.24
C THR A 86 9.30 14.25 5.15
N ARG A 87 9.59 15.29 4.35
CA ARG A 87 8.62 16.36 4.04
C ARG A 87 7.29 15.85 3.45
N PHE A 88 7.27 14.65 2.87
CA PHE A 88 6.09 14.05 2.26
C PHE A 88 5.50 12.90 3.09
N SER A 89 6.20 12.48 4.15
CA SER A 89 5.75 11.50 5.15
C SER A 89 6.31 11.91 6.51
N PRO A 90 5.74 12.94 7.15
CA PRO A 90 6.29 13.51 8.38
C PRO A 90 6.02 12.67 9.65
N SER A 91 5.32 11.53 9.50
CA SER A 91 5.03 10.61 10.59
C SER A 91 6.32 9.97 11.12
N LYS A 92 6.46 9.88 12.45
CA LYS A 92 7.51 9.10 13.13
C LYS A 92 7.44 7.60 12.84
N ASN A 93 6.34 7.13 12.26
CA ASN A 93 6.14 5.75 11.83
C ASN A 93 6.39 5.59 10.31
N ALA A 94 7.42 6.26 9.77
CA ALA A 94 7.81 6.16 8.37
C ALA A 94 9.33 5.94 8.25
N GLY A 95 9.74 5.33 7.14
CA GLY A 95 11.15 5.12 6.81
C GLY A 95 11.71 3.77 7.25
N MET A 96 13.02 3.59 7.07
CA MET A 96 13.73 2.37 7.45
C MET A 96 13.75 2.15 8.97
N GLU A 97 13.77 3.20 9.78
CA GLU A 97 13.64 3.11 11.24
C GLU A 97 12.32 2.45 11.64
N HIS A 98 11.21 2.86 11.02
CA HIS A 98 9.91 2.23 11.25
C HIS A 98 9.92 0.75 10.86
N ILE A 99 10.50 0.42 9.70
CA ILE A 99 10.62 -0.96 9.22
C ILE A 99 11.43 -1.80 10.23
N ARG A 100 12.57 -1.30 10.70
CA ARG A 100 13.41 -1.97 11.71
C ARG A 100 12.62 -2.22 13.00
N ASN A 101 11.94 -1.20 13.52
CA ASN A 101 11.24 -1.27 14.79
C ASN A 101 9.98 -2.15 14.76
N ARG A 102 9.28 -2.17 13.62
CA ARG A 102 7.98 -2.84 13.45
C ARG A 102 8.10 -4.21 12.82
N HIS A 103 8.91 -4.34 11.77
CA HIS A 103 8.96 -5.48 10.86
C HIS A 103 10.25 -6.30 10.98
N PHE A 104 11.20 -5.94 11.85
CA PHE A 104 12.29 -6.84 12.28
C PHE A 104 12.14 -7.31 13.73
N ASN A 105 10.98 -7.06 14.34
CA ASN A 105 10.70 -7.45 15.71
C ASN A 105 9.56 -8.48 15.77
N PRO A 106 9.84 -9.77 16.03
CA PRO A 106 8.81 -10.81 16.05
C PRO A 106 7.81 -10.65 17.20
N LYS A 107 8.10 -9.82 18.22
CA LYS A 107 7.17 -9.52 19.32
C LYS A 107 6.08 -8.53 18.92
N LYS A 108 6.19 -7.87 17.76
CA LYS A 108 5.17 -6.96 17.26
C LYS A 108 4.11 -7.76 16.49
N ASN A 109 2.83 -7.43 16.68
CA ASN A 109 1.74 -8.01 15.90
C ASN A 109 1.70 -7.42 14.47
N ALA A 110 2.69 -7.80 13.67
CA ALA A 110 2.90 -7.40 12.28
C ALA A 110 3.55 -8.55 11.50
N GLY A 111 3.54 -8.49 10.17
CA GLY A 111 4.44 -9.33 9.38
C GLY A 111 5.88 -8.92 9.67
N PHE A 112 6.80 -9.88 9.76
CA PHE A 112 8.18 -9.59 10.12
C PHE A 112 9.16 -10.32 9.20
N PHE A 113 10.25 -9.63 8.86
CA PHE A 113 11.34 -10.15 8.07
C PHE A 113 12.19 -11.12 8.87
N THR A 114 12.60 -12.21 8.23
CA THR A 114 13.59 -13.17 8.73
C THR A 114 14.94 -13.00 8.05
N ILE A 115 14.98 -12.35 6.88
CA ILE A 115 16.21 -11.90 6.21
C ILE A 115 16.89 -10.78 7.01
N SER A 116 18.13 -10.44 6.66
CA SER A 116 18.80 -9.27 7.24
C SER A 116 18.27 -7.95 6.68
N GLU A 117 18.43 -6.85 7.42
CA GLU A 117 18.09 -5.51 6.91
C GLU A 117 18.88 -5.15 5.65
N ASN A 118 20.16 -5.51 5.59
CA ASN A 118 20.99 -5.27 4.41
C ASN A 118 20.46 -6.00 3.18
N GLU A 119 19.93 -7.21 3.38
CA GLU A 119 19.31 -8.00 2.33
C GLU A 119 17.98 -7.39 1.86
N LEU A 120 17.16 -6.89 2.78
CA LEU A 120 15.98 -6.11 2.44
C LEU A 120 16.35 -4.86 1.63
N LYS A 121 17.36 -4.09 2.08
CA LYS A 121 17.85 -2.90 1.37
C LYS A 121 18.28 -3.25 -0.07
N LYS A 122 18.99 -4.37 -0.26
CA LYS A 122 19.34 -4.87 -1.60
C LYS A 122 18.10 -5.17 -2.45
N ILE A 123 17.12 -5.88 -1.91
CA ILE A 123 15.86 -6.20 -2.61
C ILE A 123 15.12 -4.92 -3.05
N LEU A 124 15.03 -3.93 -2.15
CA LEU A 124 14.36 -2.65 -2.42
C LEU A 124 15.08 -1.82 -3.51
N GLN A 125 16.39 -2.04 -3.71
CA GLN A 125 17.19 -1.33 -4.72
C GLN A 125 17.34 -2.10 -6.04
N LEU A 126 16.78 -3.31 -6.15
CA LEU A 126 16.79 -4.06 -7.42
C LEU A 126 16.01 -3.29 -8.49
N LYS A 127 16.54 -3.30 -9.72
CA LYS A 127 15.86 -2.70 -10.88
C LYS A 127 14.47 -3.30 -11.11
N SER A 128 14.32 -4.61 -10.89
CA SER A 128 13.02 -5.30 -10.97
C SER A 128 12.01 -4.78 -9.95
N THR A 129 12.45 -4.48 -8.72
CA THR A 129 11.62 -3.92 -7.65
C THR A 129 11.28 -2.44 -7.90
N ILE A 130 12.25 -1.66 -8.37
CA ILE A 130 12.05 -0.23 -8.67
C ILE A 130 11.07 -0.05 -9.83
N ASN A 131 11.18 -0.86 -10.86
CA ASN A 131 10.36 -0.77 -12.07
C ASN A 131 9.07 -1.60 -12.01
N SER A 132 8.76 -2.23 -10.87
CA SER A 132 7.52 -2.98 -10.71
C SER A 132 6.30 -2.07 -10.80
N SER A 133 5.15 -2.62 -11.19
CA SER A 133 3.89 -1.87 -11.21
C SER A 133 3.57 -1.24 -9.85
N VAL A 134 3.03 -0.01 -9.88
CA VAL A 134 2.69 0.78 -8.70
C VAL A 134 1.22 1.16 -8.75
N LYS A 135 0.54 1.01 -7.61
CA LYS A 135 -0.83 1.44 -7.38
C LYS A 135 -0.83 2.68 -6.49
N LYS A 136 -1.57 3.70 -6.89
CA LYS A 136 -1.82 4.88 -6.02
C LYS A 136 -2.89 4.53 -5.00
N LEU A 137 -2.64 4.86 -3.73
CA LEU A 137 -3.60 4.72 -2.64
C LEU A 137 -4.39 6.02 -2.46
N GLU A 138 -5.56 5.93 -1.84
CA GLU A 138 -6.41 7.10 -1.52
C GLU A 138 -5.70 8.10 -0.61
N SER A 139 -4.81 7.62 0.26
CA SER A 139 -3.96 8.45 1.13
C SER A 139 -2.93 9.32 0.37
N GLY A 140 -2.77 9.10 -0.95
CA GLY A 140 -1.74 9.75 -1.77
C GLY A 140 -0.37 9.07 -1.69
N ALA A 141 -0.25 7.97 -0.93
CA ALA A 141 0.88 7.07 -0.96
C ALA A 141 0.79 6.11 -2.15
N TYR A 142 1.86 5.35 -2.36
CA TYR A 142 2.02 4.47 -3.50
C TYR A 142 2.48 3.09 -3.06
N GLU A 143 1.74 2.09 -3.48
CA GLU A 143 1.92 0.69 -3.11
C GLU A 143 2.47 -0.11 -4.29
N ARG A 144 3.38 -1.03 -4.01
CA ARG A 144 3.78 -2.09 -4.93
C ARG A 144 3.97 -3.39 -4.15
N THR A 145 3.59 -4.50 -4.75
CA THR A 145 3.80 -5.84 -4.19
C THR A 145 4.72 -6.60 -5.10
N ILE A 146 5.82 -7.13 -4.56
CA ILE A 146 6.86 -7.82 -5.33
C ILE A 146 7.10 -9.22 -4.79
N ASP A 147 7.54 -10.11 -5.67
CA ASP A 147 8.11 -11.41 -5.33
C ASP A 147 9.63 -11.26 -5.22
N ALA A 148 10.19 -11.55 -4.04
CA ALA A 148 11.62 -11.49 -3.81
C ALA A 148 12.39 -12.71 -4.37
N GLY A 149 11.69 -13.76 -4.82
CA GLY A 149 12.27 -15.00 -5.34
C GLY A 149 12.87 -15.92 -4.27
N LYS A 150 12.68 -15.59 -2.99
CA LYS A 150 13.12 -16.37 -1.82
C LYS A 150 12.28 -16.00 -0.62
N ILE A 151 12.24 -16.87 0.39
CA ILE A 151 11.56 -16.55 1.65
C ILE A 151 12.23 -15.33 2.31
N VAL A 152 11.43 -14.33 2.64
CA VAL A 152 11.88 -13.06 3.23
C VAL A 152 11.41 -12.84 4.65
N GLY A 153 10.35 -13.55 5.06
CA GLY A 153 9.77 -13.36 6.38
C GLY A 153 8.48 -14.12 6.57
N ASN A 154 7.76 -13.76 7.62
CA ASN A 154 6.51 -14.38 8.00
C ASN A 154 5.36 -13.37 7.90
N ILE A 155 4.21 -13.88 7.47
CA ILE A 155 2.97 -13.12 7.35
C ILE A 155 2.47 -12.73 8.75
N LYS A 156 1.81 -11.57 8.88
CA LYS A 156 1.17 -11.14 10.14
C LYS A 156 0.29 -12.26 10.71
N GLY A 157 0.54 -12.67 11.95
CA GLY A 157 -0.13 -13.80 12.60
C GLY A 157 -1.66 -13.69 12.66
N SER A 158 -2.20 -12.47 12.71
CA SER A 158 -3.65 -12.26 12.78
C SER A 158 -4.40 -12.45 11.45
N ILE A 159 -3.71 -12.74 10.34
CA ILE A 159 -4.37 -12.95 9.04
C ILE A 159 -4.98 -14.36 9.02
N PRO A 160 -6.29 -14.50 8.81
CA PRO A 160 -6.93 -15.81 8.79
C PRO A 160 -6.30 -16.74 7.74
N LYS A 161 -6.17 -18.04 8.09
CA LYS A 161 -5.68 -19.14 7.23
C LYS A 161 -4.19 -19.12 6.87
N VAL A 162 -3.57 -17.94 6.71
CA VAL A 162 -2.19 -17.80 6.23
C VAL A 162 -1.27 -17.04 7.18
N GLY A 163 -1.79 -16.55 8.31
CA GLY A 163 -1.01 -15.82 9.30
C GLY A 163 0.14 -16.66 9.87
N GLY A 164 1.29 -16.02 10.08
CA GLY A 164 2.50 -16.66 10.61
C GLY A 164 3.26 -17.52 9.62
N GLN A 165 2.70 -17.83 8.45
CA GLN A 165 3.36 -18.64 7.44
C GLN A 165 4.54 -17.89 6.78
N PRO A 166 5.61 -18.58 6.39
CA PRO A 166 6.68 -18.00 5.58
C PRO A 166 6.17 -17.48 4.24
N THR A 167 6.77 -16.40 3.74
CA THR A 167 6.43 -15.80 2.44
C THR A 167 7.66 -15.22 1.74
N GLN A 168 7.59 -15.14 0.41
CA GLN A 168 8.54 -14.44 -0.46
C GLN A 168 8.01 -13.08 -0.94
N TRP A 169 6.77 -12.74 -0.60
CA TRP A 169 6.11 -11.54 -1.08
C TRP A 169 6.28 -10.37 -0.11
N ILE A 170 6.61 -9.20 -0.65
CA ILE A 170 6.78 -7.96 0.10
C ILE A 170 5.82 -6.92 -0.43
N ASN A 171 5.07 -6.28 0.47
CA ASN A 171 4.38 -5.04 0.15
C ASN A 171 5.27 -3.85 0.51
N ILE A 172 5.39 -2.90 -0.40
CA ILE A 172 6.27 -1.73 -0.29
C ILE A 172 5.41 -0.49 -0.49
N ILE A 173 5.43 0.41 0.48
CA ILE A 173 4.69 1.67 0.44
C ILE A 173 5.69 2.82 0.40
N THR A 174 5.49 3.73 -0.55
CA THR A 174 6.31 4.92 -0.77
C THR A 174 5.44 6.18 -0.76
N ASP A 175 6.05 7.31 -0.43
CA ASP A 175 5.42 8.62 -0.55
C ASP A 175 5.49 9.15 -2.00
N LYS A 176 4.89 10.32 -2.25
CA LYS A 176 4.92 10.96 -3.58
C LYS A 176 6.30 11.37 -4.08
N GLY A 177 7.29 11.46 -3.19
CA GLY A 177 8.69 11.66 -3.55
C GLY A 177 9.42 10.35 -3.88
N GLY A 178 8.76 9.20 -3.74
CA GLY A 178 9.38 7.88 -3.86
C GLY A 178 10.22 7.51 -2.63
N ASN A 179 10.05 8.18 -1.49
CA ASN A 179 10.73 7.77 -0.25
C ASN A 179 9.97 6.60 0.38
N ILE A 180 10.70 5.63 0.91
CA ILE A 180 10.12 4.50 1.63
C ILE A 180 9.37 5.00 2.85
N VAL A 181 8.15 4.51 3.00
CA VAL A 181 7.30 4.77 4.15
C VAL A 181 7.26 3.54 5.03
N THR A 182 6.97 2.37 4.44
CA THR A 182 7.08 1.08 5.11
C THR A 182 7.25 -0.04 4.09
N ALA A 183 7.73 -1.19 4.53
CA ALA A 183 7.76 -2.43 3.78
C ALA A 183 7.55 -3.60 4.75
N TYR A 184 6.79 -4.61 4.33
CA TYR A 184 6.51 -5.77 5.17
C TYR A 184 6.15 -7.03 4.38
N PRO A 185 6.41 -8.23 4.93
CA PRO A 185 5.98 -9.47 4.31
C PRO A 185 4.46 -9.61 4.26
N VAL A 186 3.95 -10.10 3.14
CA VAL A 186 2.52 -10.29 2.89
C VAL A 186 2.24 -11.68 2.28
N PRO A 187 0.99 -12.17 2.34
CA PRO A 187 0.60 -13.33 1.55
C PRO A 187 0.83 -13.10 0.05
N LYS A 188 0.87 -14.18 -0.71
CA LYS A 188 0.81 -14.10 -2.17
C LYS A 188 -0.47 -13.32 -2.58
N PRO A 189 -0.35 -12.30 -3.45
CA PRO A 189 -1.49 -11.50 -3.91
C PRO A 189 -2.47 -12.31 -4.78
#